data_AF-A0A919LVL1-F1
#
_entry.id   AF-A0A919LVL1-F1
#
_cell.length_a   1.000
_cell.length_b   1.000
_cell.length_c   1.000
_cell.angle_alpha   90.00
_cell.angle_beta   90.00
_cell.angle_gamma   90.00
#
_symmetry.space_group_name_H-M   'P 1'
#
loop_
_entity.id
_entity.type
_entity.pdbx_description
1 polymer ?
#
loop_
_entity_poly.entity_id
_entity_poly.type
_entity_poly.pdbx_seq_one_letter_code
_entity_poly.pdbx_strand_id
1 'polypeptide(L)'
;MYCAFIFSFTELTTAIPHAGGPFAYAYRAFGPTGGFIAGFATLIEFVFAPPAIAMAIGAYLNVQFPALDPKWVACGAYVIFMTLNILGVGIAATFELIVTLLAIFELLVFMGVVAPGATSPLTAGRARTASAAGAAGDVRRHSVRHLVLPRH
;
A
#
# COMPACT_ATOMS: atom_id res chain seq x y z
N MET A 1 4.71 12.91 -9.76
CA MET A 1 4.27 11.88 -10.73
C MET A 1 2.81 11.53 -10.53
N TYR A 2 2.38 11.05 -9.35
CA TYR A 2 0.97 10.71 -9.09
C TYR A 2 -0.06 11.85 -9.26
N CYS A 3 0.27 13.09 -8.88
CA CYS A 3 -0.70 14.20 -9.01
C CYS A 3 -1.09 14.48 -10.46
N ALA A 4 -0.13 14.44 -11.40
CA ALA A 4 -0.40 14.66 -12.82
C ALA A 4 -1.32 13.57 -13.39
N PHE A 5 -1.10 12.32 -12.99
CA PHE A 5 -1.94 11.19 -13.36
C PHE A 5 -3.38 11.37 -12.84
N ILE A 6 -3.54 11.72 -11.56
CA ILE A 6 -4.85 11.90 -10.92
C ILE A 6 -5.63 13.04 -11.58
N PHE A 7 -5.01 14.20 -11.79
CA PHE A 7 -5.70 15.33 -12.43
C PHE A 7 -6.09 15.05 -13.88
N SER A 8 -5.21 14.39 -14.66
CA SER A 8 -5.52 14.02 -16.04
C SER A 8 -6.68 13.02 -16.13
N PHE A 9 -6.73 12.02 -15.24
CA PHE A 9 -7.87 11.10 -15.15
C PHE A 9 -9.17 11.78 -14.73
N THR A 10 -9.08 12.79 -13.85
CA THR A 10 -10.25 13.54 -13.37
C THR A 10 -10.85 14.40 -14.48
N GLU A 11 -10.01 15.12 -15.23
CA GLU A 11 -10.43 15.92 -16.39
C GLU A 11 -11.08 15.05 -17.49
N LEU A 12 -10.53 13.86 -17.72
CA LEU A 12 -11.07 12.93 -18.71
C LEU A 12 -12.43 12.35 -18.28
N THR A 13 -12.61 12.10 -16.99
CA THR A 13 -13.86 11.59 -16.41
C THR A 13 -14.98 12.62 -16.43
N THR A 14 -14.66 13.91 -16.27
CA THR A 14 -15.66 14.99 -16.38
C THR A 14 -15.97 15.35 -17.84
N ALA A 15 -14.99 15.23 -18.75
CA ALA A 15 -15.18 15.52 -20.17
C ALA A 15 -15.97 14.43 -20.92
N ILE A 16 -15.90 13.16 -20.49
CA ILE A 16 -16.57 12.04 -21.13
C ILE A 16 -17.44 11.30 -20.09
N PRO A 17 -18.68 11.74 -19.85
CA PRO A 17 -19.60 11.12 -18.88
C PRO A 17 -20.25 9.86 -19.46
N HIS A 18 -19.43 8.92 -19.94
CA HIS A 18 -19.89 7.60 -20.39
C HIS A 18 -19.56 6.54 -19.34
N ALA A 19 -20.53 5.67 -19.06
CA ALA A 19 -20.40 4.56 -18.11
C ALA A 19 -19.38 3.47 -18.51
N GLY A 20 -18.65 3.64 -19.62
CA GLY A 20 -17.68 2.67 -20.14
C GLY A 20 -16.28 2.75 -19.52
N GLY A 21 -16.02 3.72 -18.63
CA GLY A 21 -14.73 3.83 -17.94
C GLY A 21 -13.52 4.02 -18.89
N PRO A 22 -12.34 3.48 -18.57
CA PRO A 22 -11.11 3.65 -19.36
C PRO A 22 -11.22 3.24 -20.83
N PHE A 23 -12.09 2.27 -21.13
CA PHE A 23 -12.40 1.85 -22.50
C PHE A 23 -12.99 3.01 -23.32
N ALA A 24 -13.94 3.77 -22.77
CA ALA A 24 -14.58 4.88 -23.46
C ALA A 24 -13.58 6.01 -23.73
N TYR A 25 -12.62 6.22 -22.83
CA TYR A 25 -11.56 7.20 -22.97
C TYR A 25 -10.60 6.83 -24.11
N ALA A 26 -10.13 5.57 -24.11
CA ALA A 26 -9.23 5.07 -25.14
C ALA A 26 -9.91 4.97 -26.52
N TYR A 27 -11.20 4.63 -26.56
CA TYR A 27 -11.98 4.61 -27.80
C TYR A 27 -12.09 6.01 -28.42
N ARG A 28 -12.30 7.04 -27.58
CA ARG A 28 -12.37 8.44 -28.03
C ARG A 28 -11.00 8.98 -28.50
N ALA A 29 -9.92 8.62 -27.83
CA ALA A 29 -8.58 9.14 -28.10
C ALA A 29 -7.84 8.40 -29.24
N PHE A 30 -7.93 7.07 -29.28
CA PHE A 30 -7.14 6.20 -30.16
C PHE A 30 -8.00 5.41 -31.17
N GLY A 31 -9.32 5.64 -31.19
CA GLY A 31 -10.24 4.95 -32.08
C GLY A 31 -10.55 3.51 -31.64
N PRO A 32 -11.15 2.69 -32.54
CA PRO A 32 -11.66 1.37 -32.21
C PRO A 32 -10.61 0.40 -31.67
N THR A 33 -9.40 0.46 -32.19
CA THR A 33 -8.28 -0.43 -31.81
C THR A 33 -7.75 -0.10 -30.41
N GLY A 34 -7.58 1.19 -30.09
CA GLY A 34 -7.16 1.61 -28.75
C GLY A 34 -8.22 1.35 -27.69
N GLY A 35 -9.50 1.52 -28.04
CA GLY A 35 -10.62 1.08 -27.21
C GLY A 35 -10.56 -0.43 -26.92
N PHE A 36 -10.36 -1.27 -27.95
CA PHE A 36 -10.26 -2.72 -27.77
C PHE A 36 -9.16 -3.14 -26.81
N ILE A 37 -7.95 -2.58 -26.95
CA ILE A 37 -6.81 -2.89 -26.07
C ILE A 37 -7.10 -2.46 -24.63
N ALA A 38 -7.63 -1.26 -24.43
CA ALA A 38 -7.98 -0.76 -23.09
C ALA A 38 -9.08 -1.62 -22.43
N GLY A 39 -10.12 -1.98 -23.18
CA GLY A 39 -11.17 -2.87 -22.68
C GLY A 39 -10.65 -4.26 -22.32
N PHE A 40 -9.77 -4.82 -23.16
CA PHE A 40 -9.14 -6.12 -22.89
C PHE A 40 -8.25 -6.09 -21.65
N ALA A 41 -7.46 -5.01 -21.47
CA ALA A 41 -6.65 -4.82 -20.26
C ALA A 41 -7.53 -4.73 -19.00
N THR A 42 -8.63 -4.00 -19.05
CA THR A 42 -9.58 -3.90 -17.92
C THR A 42 -10.25 -5.24 -17.60
N LEU A 43 -10.59 -6.04 -18.63
CA LEU A 43 -11.13 -7.39 -18.40
C LEU A 43 -10.10 -8.31 -17.72
N ILE A 44 -8.84 -8.25 -18.15
CA ILE A 44 -7.74 -8.98 -17.52
C ILE A 44 -7.62 -8.58 -16.04
N GLU A 45 -7.57 -7.27 -15.75
CA GLU A 45 -7.47 -6.74 -14.40
C GLU A 45 -8.59 -7.27 -13.49
N PHE A 46 -9.85 -7.23 -13.95
CA PHE A 46 -10.98 -7.74 -13.19
C PHE A 46 -10.99 -9.26 -13.01
N VAL A 47 -10.40 -10.03 -13.93
CA VAL A 47 -10.25 -11.48 -13.77
C VAL A 47 -9.20 -11.82 -12.71
N PHE A 48 -8.12 -11.03 -12.63
CA PHE A 48 -7.01 -11.28 -11.70
C PHE A 48 -7.25 -10.73 -10.28
N ALA A 49 -8.10 -9.70 -10.12
CA ALA A 49 -8.36 -9.09 -8.82
C ALA A 49 -8.98 -10.06 -7.77
N PRO A 50 -10.10 -10.78 -8.04
CA PRO A 50 -10.69 -11.68 -7.05
C PRO A 50 -9.80 -12.86 -6.62
N PRO A 51 -9.07 -13.56 -7.53
CA PRO A 51 -8.11 -14.58 -7.13
C PRO A 51 -6.99 -14.05 -6.23
N ALA A 52 -6.46 -12.86 -6.54
CA ALA A 52 -5.38 -12.26 -5.75
C ALA A 52 -5.83 -11.96 -4.31
N ILE A 53 -7.04 -11.38 -4.15
CA ILE A 53 -7.63 -11.09 -2.84
C ILE A 53 -7.90 -12.40 -2.07
N ALA A 54 -8.49 -13.40 -2.71
CA ALA A 54 -8.77 -14.68 -2.07
C ALA A 54 -7.49 -15.40 -1.60
N MET A 55 -6.41 -15.35 -2.39
CA MET A 55 -5.11 -15.88 -1.99
C MET A 55 -4.51 -15.12 -0.81
N ALA A 56 -4.61 -13.79 -0.78
CA ALA A 56 -4.13 -12.98 0.33
C ALA A 56 -4.87 -13.33 1.64
N ILE A 57 -6.20 -13.51 1.58
CA ILE A 57 -7.02 -13.92 2.73
C ILE A 57 -6.62 -15.33 3.20
N GLY A 58 -6.47 -16.29 2.28
CA GLY A 58 -6.05 -17.64 2.61
C GLY A 58 -4.67 -17.70 3.28
N ALA A 59 -3.71 -16.89 2.79
CA ALA A 59 -2.40 -16.76 3.41
C ALA A 59 -2.47 -16.11 4.80
N TYR A 60 -3.28 -15.06 4.96
CA TYR A 60 -3.45 -14.38 6.25
C TYR A 60 -4.05 -15.30 7.33
N LEU A 61 -5.08 -16.07 6.96
CA LEU A 61 -5.73 -17.01 7.90
C LEU A 61 -4.82 -18.18 8.29
N ASN A 62 -3.93 -18.63 7.40
CA ASN A 62 -2.98 -19.69 7.72
C ASN A 62 -1.96 -19.27 8.79
N VAL A 63 -1.55 -18.00 8.79
CA VAL A 63 -0.64 -17.45 9.82
C VAL A 63 -1.29 -17.43 11.20
N GLN A 64 -2.59 -17.14 11.28
CA GLN A 64 -3.30 -17.06 12.57
C GLN A 64 -3.91 -18.38 13.05
N PHE A 65 -4.27 -19.27 12.12
CA PHE A 65 -4.84 -20.58 12.44
C PHE A 65 -4.08 -21.68 11.69
N PRO A 66 -2.95 -22.17 12.25
CA PRO A 66 -2.12 -23.20 11.60
C PRO A 66 -2.81 -24.57 11.50
N ALA A 67 -3.96 -24.76 12.15
CA ALA A 67 -4.78 -25.98 12.05
C ALA A 67 -5.65 -26.04 10.79
N LEU A 68 -5.82 -24.92 10.07
CA LEU A 68 -6.62 -24.88 8.85
C LEU A 68 -5.72 -25.01 7.63
N ASP A 69 -6.07 -25.97 6.77
CA ASP A 69 -5.36 -26.22 5.54
C ASP A 69 -5.64 -25.07 4.54
N PRO A 70 -4.62 -24.27 4.17
CA PRO A 70 -4.81 -23.01 3.46
C PRO A 70 -5.50 -23.17 2.10
N LYS A 71 -5.38 -24.34 1.48
CA LYS A 71 -5.98 -24.64 0.17
C LYS A 71 -7.51 -24.63 0.23
N TRP A 72 -8.10 -25.19 1.27
CA TRP A 72 -9.56 -25.28 1.42
C TRP A 72 -10.16 -23.92 1.79
N VAL A 73 -9.46 -23.16 2.64
CA VAL A 73 -9.88 -21.80 3.03
C VAL A 73 -9.78 -20.83 1.86
N ALA A 74 -8.68 -20.86 1.10
CA ALA A 74 -8.51 -20.03 -0.09
C ALA A 74 -9.54 -20.37 -1.18
N CYS A 75 -9.82 -21.67 -1.40
CA CYS A 75 -10.82 -22.13 -2.37
C CYS A 75 -12.24 -21.67 -1.96
N GLY A 76 -12.60 -21.82 -0.68
CA GLY A 76 -13.89 -21.35 -0.15
C GLY A 76 -14.04 -19.83 -0.26
N ALA A 77 -13.02 -19.08 0.15
CA ALA A 77 -13.02 -17.61 0.03
C ALA A 77 -13.12 -17.16 -1.44
N TYR A 78 -12.44 -17.85 -2.36
CA TYR A 78 -12.50 -17.56 -3.79
C TYR A 78 -13.90 -17.79 -4.36
N VAL A 79 -14.54 -18.93 -4.05
CA VAL A 79 -15.91 -19.23 -4.51
C VAL A 79 -16.91 -18.20 -3.97
N ILE A 80 -16.76 -17.79 -2.72
CA ILE A 80 -17.61 -16.75 -2.11
C ILE A 80 -17.43 -15.40 -2.82
N PHE A 81 -16.17 -14.96 -2.99
CA PHE A 81 -15.87 -13.69 -3.67
C PHE A 81 -16.35 -13.70 -5.11
N MET A 82 -16.14 -14.81 -5.84
CA MET A 82 -16.60 -14.96 -7.22
C MET A 82 -18.12 -14.94 -7.30
N THR A 83 -18.82 -15.62 -6.38
CA THR A 83 -20.29 -15.63 -6.35
C THR A 83 -20.85 -14.24 -6.06
N LEU A 84 -20.26 -13.49 -5.13
CA LEU A 84 -20.63 -12.09 -4.86
C LEU A 84 -20.40 -11.19 -6.07
N ASN A 85 -19.28 -11.38 -6.78
CA ASN A 85 -18.93 -10.59 -7.96
C ASN A 85 -19.93 -10.84 -9.12
N ILE A 86 -20.45 -12.06 -9.26
CA ILE A 86 -21.45 -12.43 -10.28
C ILE A 86 -22.86 -11.97 -9.91
N LEU A 87 -23.27 -12.12 -8.64
CA LEU A 87 -24.65 -11.85 -8.21
C LEU A 87 -25.07 -10.38 -8.28
N GLY A 88 -24.11 -9.45 -8.28
CA GLY A 88 -24.45 -8.05 -8.46
C GLY A 88 -23.26 -7.12 -8.48
N VAL A 89 -22.91 -6.63 -9.67
CA VAL A 89 -21.92 -5.55 -9.85
C VAL A 89 -22.24 -4.32 -9.00
N GLY A 90 -23.52 -3.95 -8.86
CA GLY A 90 -23.93 -2.80 -8.04
C GLY A 90 -23.70 -3.00 -6.54
N ILE A 91 -23.94 -4.21 -6.04
CA ILE A 91 -23.72 -4.56 -4.63
C ILE A 91 -22.21 -4.68 -4.37
N ALA A 92 -21.47 -5.31 -5.28
CA ALA A 92 -20.01 -5.43 -5.21
C ALA A 92 -19.33 -4.06 -5.20
N ALA A 93 -19.71 -3.15 -6.11
CA ALA A 93 -19.15 -1.80 -6.17
C ALA A 93 -19.45 -0.98 -4.89
N THR A 94 -20.65 -1.13 -4.32
CA THR A 94 -21.01 -0.44 -3.07
C THR A 94 -20.21 -0.99 -1.89
N PHE A 95 -20.05 -2.31 -1.78
CA PHE A 95 -19.23 -2.94 -0.75
C PHE A 95 -17.75 -2.52 -0.87
N GLU A 96 -17.21 -2.52 -2.08
CA GLU A 96 -15.83 -2.10 -2.36
C GLU A 96 -15.61 -0.62 -1.98
N LEU A 97 -16.58 0.26 -2.26
CA LEU A 97 -16.53 1.65 -1.82
C LEU A 97 -16.51 1.77 -0.29
N ILE A 98 -17.32 0.99 0.42
CA ILE A 98 -17.32 0.98 1.90
C ILE A 98 -15.96 0.50 2.44
N VAL A 99 -15.42 -0.59 1.88
CA VAL A 99 -14.12 -1.14 2.29
C VAL A 99 -12.99 -0.14 2.03
N THR A 100 -12.99 0.54 0.88
CA THR A 100 -11.97 1.56 0.58
C THR A 100 -12.06 2.76 1.51
N LEU A 101 -13.26 3.24 1.85
CA LEU A 101 -13.43 4.30 2.85
C LEU A 101 -12.92 3.89 4.24
N LEU A 102 -13.20 2.65 4.66
CA LEU A 102 -12.69 2.10 5.91
C LEU A 102 -11.15 2.02 5.90
N ALA A 103 -10.55 1.53 4.81
CA ALA A 103 -9.11 1.46 4.66
C ALA A 103 -8.43 2.84 4.72
N ILE A 104 -9.05 3.86 4.10
CA ILE A 104 -8.57 5.25 4.19
C ILE A 104 -8.66 5.75 5.63
N PHE A 105 -9.76 5.49 6.32
CA PHE A 105 -9.92 5.88 7.72
C PHE A 105 -8.85 5.23 8.62
N GLU A 106 -8.65 3.91 8.50
CA GLU A 106 -7.58 3.19 9.22
C GLU A 106 -6.20 3.77 8.91
N LEU A 107 -5.92 4.08 7.64
CA LEU A 107 -4.67 4.70 7.23
C LEU A 107 -4.47 6.09 7.86
N LEU A 108 -5.53 6.90 7.96
CA LEU A 108 -5.47 8.22 8.61
C LEU A 108 -5.26 8.10 10.13
N VAL A 109 -5.93 7.15 10.78
CA VAL A 109 -5.72 6.86 12.21
C VAL A 109 -4.29 6.39 12.44
N PHE A 110 -3.80 5.46 11.62
CA PHE A 110 -2.42 4.99 11.67
C PHE A 110 -1.44 6.16 11.52
N MET A 111 -1.66 7.04 10.54
CA MET A 111 -0.82 8.21 10.34
C MET A 111 -0.86 9.16 11.55
N GLY A 112 -2.02 9.36 12.17
CA GLY A 112 -2.18 10.16 13.38
C GLY A 112 -1.51 9.57 14.62
N VAL A 113 -1.54 8.24 14.79
CA VAL A 113 -0.91 7.54 15.93
C VAL A 113 0.61 7.43 15.74
N VAL A 114 1.10 7.29 14.51
CA VAL A 114 2.53 7.21 14.19
C VAL A 114 3.19 8.61 14.14
N ALA A 115 2.45 9.66 13.77
CA ALA A 115 2.94 11.04 13.71
C ALA A 115 3.65 11.55 15.00
N PRO A 116 3.16 11.31 16.23
CA PRO A 116 3.85 11.77 17.44
C PRO A 116 5.20 11.07 17.70
N GLY A 117 5.55 10.01 16.98
CA GLY A 117 6.87 9.37 17.01
C GLY A 117 7.91 10.00 16.07
N ALA A 118 7.49 10.85 15.13
CA ALA A 118 8.39 11.62 14.28
C ALA A 118 8.96 12.79 15.09
N THR A 119 9.94 12.47 15.94
CA THR A 119 10.81 13.45 16.59
C THR A 119 11.31 14.38 15.50
N SER A 120 10.97 15.67 15.64
CA SER A 120 11.38 16.78 14.80
C SER A 120 12.76 16.54 14.15
N PRO A 121 12.94 16.80 12.83
CA PRO A 121 14.24 16.65 12.16
C PRO A 121 15.39 17.41 12.87
N LEU A 122 15.03 18.44 13.65
CA LEU A 122 15.92 19.23 14.51
C LEU A 122 16.43 18.47 15.76
N THR A 123 15.71 17.47 16.26
CA THR A 123 16.10 16.63 17.41
C THR A 123 16.99 15.45 16.98
N ALA A 124 16.75 14.88 15.79
CA ALA A 124 17.58 13.80 15.23
C ALA A 124 19.04 14.24 14.98
N GLY A 125 19.25 15.52 14.60
CA GLY A 125 20.59 16.11 14.48
C GLY A 125 21.32 16.29 15.81
N ARG A 126 20.59 16.60 16.89
CA ARG A 126 21.12 16.70 18.26
C ARG A 126 21.48 15.33 18.85
N ALA A 127 20.72 14.28 18.55
CA ALA A 127 21.03 12.92 19.02
C ALA A 127 22.31 12.36 18.38
N ARG A 128 22.56 12.62 17.08
CA ARG A 128 23.80 12.20 16.41
C ARG A 128 25.03 12.98 16.88
N THR A 129 24.89 14.28 17.17
CA THR A 129 26.00 15.09 17.70
C THR A 129 26.30 14.80 19.17
N ALA A 130 25.30 14.49 19.99
CA ALA A 130 25.50 14.05 21.37
C ALA A 130 26.19 12.68 21.45
N SER A 131 25.83 11.74 20.56
CA SER A 131 26.47 10.42 20.47
C SER A 131 27.93 10.52 19.98
N ALA A 132 28.22 11.40 19.01
CA ALA A 132 29.58 11.65 18.54
C ALA A 132 30.46 12.37 19.58
N ALA A 133 29.89 13.30 20.37
CA ALA A 133 30.60 13.96 21.48
C ALA A 133 30.92 12.99 22.63
N GLY A 134 30.03 12.04 22.92
CA GLY A 134 30.26 10.98 23.91
C GLY A 134 31.40 10.03 23.52
N ALA A 135 31.44 9.60 22.25
CA ALA A 135 32.49 8.72 21.74
C ALA A 135 33.87 9.42 21.68
N ALA A 136 33.92 10.72 21.35
CA ALA A 136 35.17 11.49 21.33
C ALA A 136 35.74 11.75 22.75
N GLY A 137 34.87 11.89 23.76
CA GLY A 137 35.29 12.03 25.16
C GLY A 137 35.87 10.74 25.75
N ASP A 138 35.34 9.59 25.34
CA ASP A 138 35.77 8.28 25.84
C ASP A 138 37.12 7.83 25.23
N VAL A 139 37.35 8.09 23.95
CA VAL A 139 38.64 7.85 23.28
C VAL A 139 39.76 8.71 23.88
N ARG A 140 39.48 9.97 24.26
CA ARG A 140 40.45 10.82 24.98
C ARG A 140 40.77 10.30 26.39
N ARG A 141 39.83 9.65 27.09
CA ARG A 141 40.09 9.07 28.41
C ARG A 141 40.90 7.78 28.34
N HIS A 142 40.72 6.97 27.30
CA HIS A 142 41.53 5.77 27.09
C HIS A 142 42.96 6.08 26.63
N SER A 143 43.16 7.11 25.81
CA SER A 143 44.49 7.45 25.30
C SER A 143 45.41 8.12 26.34
N VAL A 144 44.87 8.73 27.39
CA VAL A 144 45.68 9.34 28.48
C VAL A 144 46.05 8.33 29.57
N ARG A 145 45.28 7.25 29.73
CA ARG A 145 45.58 6.18 30.70
C ARG A 145 46.80 5.33 30.35
N HIS A 146 47.22 5.32 29.09
CA HIS A 146 48.44 4.62 28.65
C HIS A 146 49.71 5.49 28.71
N LEU A 147 49.61 6.78 29.01
CA LEU A 147 50.76 7.69 29.09
C LEU A 147 51.19 8.02 30.53
N VAL A 148 50.45 7.56 31.55
CA VAL A 148 50.74 7.82 32.97
C VAL A 148 50.79 6.49 33.72
N LEU A 149 51.76 5.64 33.37
CA LEU A 149 52.23 4.57 34.24
C LEU A 149 53.77 4.61 34.22
N PRO A 150 54.43 5.01 35.32
CA PRO A 150 55.87 5.06 35.40
C PRO A 150 56.42 3.63 35.37
N ARG A 151 57.30 3.36 34.42
CA ARG A 151 58.23 2.24 34.49
C ARG A 151 59.23 2.55 35.60
N HIS A 152 59.10 1.92 36.75
CA HIS A 152 60.19 1.52 37.64
C HIS A 152 59.70 0.39 38.54
#